data_AF-A0A497JW60-F1
#
_entry.id   AF-A0A497JW60-F1
#
_cell.length_a   1.000
_cell.length_b   1.000
_cell.length_c   1.000
_cell.angle_alpha   90.00
_cell.angle_beta   90.00
_cell.angle_gamma   90.00
#
_symmetry.space_group_name_H-M   'P 1'
#
loop_
_entity.id
_entity.type
_entity.pdbx_description
1 polymer ?
#
loop_
_entity_poly.entity_id
_entity_poly.type
_entity_poly.pdbx_seq_one_letter_code
_entity_poly.pdbx_strand_id
1 'polypeptide(L)'
;MTDQIWITRDYLKCSGCRRCEIACTLHHEDWIWPEASRIRVFMPFPGVEVPHFCAQCEDYPCVDSCKFDALSVDEDTSAVIVDREACTSCSLCIKACPGQVPFLHPGDNKAVICDLCEGDPECVKVCQGARYDCLAVVEEEPDVNHKLFSMHPMVVAKDLAVNLFGEKGEEVF
;
A
#
# COMPACT_ATOMS: atom_id res chain seq x y z
N MET A 1 -17.86 -17.32 -5.23
CA MET A 1 -16.69 -16.48 -4.91
C MET A 1 -17.15 -15.08 -5.25
N THR A 2 -17.06 -14.19 -4.27
CA THR A 2 -17.64 -12.85 -4.33
C THR A 2 -16.57 -11.91 -4.85
N ASP A 3 -16.90 -11.02 -5.78
CA ASP A 3 -15.97 -10.00 -6.25
C ASP A 3 -15.51 -9.15 -5.06
N GLN A 4 -14.19 -8.98 -4.91
CA GLN A 4 -13.58 -8.20 -3.85
C GLN A 4 -12.96 -6.93 -4.43
N ILE A 5 -12.86 -5.89 -3.62
CA ILE A 5 -12.24 -4.65 -4.07
C ILE A 5 -10.72 -4.77 -4.09
N TRP A 6 -10.11 -4.27 -5.15
CA TRP A 6 -8.66 -4.11 -5.26
C TRP A 6 -8.33 -2.74 -5.85
N ILE A 7 -7.21 -2.17 -5.43
CA ILE A 7 -6.78 -0.86 -5.93
C ILE A 7 -5.66 -1.08 -6.96
N THR A 8 -5.97 -0.88 -8.22
CA THR A 8 -4.98 -0.87 -9.31
C THR A 8 -4.01 0.29 -9.15
N ARG A 9 -2.77 0.10 -9.63
CA ARG A 9 -1.73 1.15 -9.64
C ARG A 9 -1.14 1.30 -11.04
N ASP A 10 -1.42 2.42 -11.71
CA ASP A 10 -0.76 2.85 -12.92
C ASP A 10 0.33 3.87 -12.56
N TYR A 11 1.54 3.36 -12.33
CA TYR A 11 2.67 4.16 -11.85
C TYR A 11 3.03 5.31 -12.80
N LEU A 12 2.87 5.13 -14.12
CA LEU A 12 3.23 6.13 -15.12
C LEU A 12 2.32 7.37 -15.09
N LYS A 13 1.15 7.26 -14.45
CA LYS A 13 0.23 8.38 -14.22
C LYS A 13 0.45 9.08 -12.88
N CYS A 14 1.29 8.55 -12.00
CA CYS A 14 1.53 9.15 -10.70
C CYS A 14 2.34 10.44 -10.87
N SER A 15 1.83 11.55 -10.33
CA SER A 15 2.50 12.86 -10.37
C SER A 15 3.36 13.17 -9.16
N GLY A 16 3.37 12.30 -8.15
CA GLY A 16 4.08 12.56 -6.90
C GLY A 16 3.39 13.59 -5.98
N CYS A 17 2.13 13.96 -6.26
CA CYS A 17 1.44 15.04 -5.53
C CYS A 17 1.13 14.76 -4.05
N ARG A 18 1.28 13.51 -3.58
CA ARG A 18 1.04 13.05 -2.19
C ARG A 18 -0.36 13.32 -1.61
N ARG A 19 -1.34 13.66 -2.45
CA ARG A 19 -2.73 13.86 -2.02
C ARG A 19 -3.32 12.60 -1.39
N CYS A 20 -2.91 11.42 -1.85
CA CYS A 20 -3.30 10.14 -1.26
C CYS A 20 -2.80 9.96 0.18
N GLU A 21 -1.58 10.43 0.51
CA GLU A 21 -1.04 10.38 1.88
C GLU A 21 -1.85 11.28 2.82
N ILE A 22 -2.16 12.50 2.35
CA ILE A 22 -2.95 13.47 3.10
C ILE A 22 -4.38 12.93 3.32
N ALA A 23 -5.02 12.41 2.27
CA ALA A 23 -6.38 11.89 2.38
C ALA A 23 -6.47 10.69 3.32
N CYS A 24 -5.50 9.77 3.25
CA CYS A 24 -5.44 8.62 4.14
C CYS A 24 -5.33 9.05 5.61
N THR A 25 -4.45 10.00 5.92
CA THR A 25 -4.22 10.43 7.32
C THR A 25 -5.36 11.28 7.86
N LEU A 26 -5.96 12.14 7.04
CA LEU A 26 -7.18 12.85 7.43
C LEU A 26 -8.33 11.90 7.75
N HIS A 27 -8.45 10.78 7.02
CA HIS A 27 -9.51 9.80 7.25
C HIS A 27 -9.29 8.96 8.52
N HIS A 28 -8.06 8.50 8.78
CA HIS A 28 -7.80 7.59 9.90
C HIS A 28 -7.34 8.26 11.18
N GLU A 29 -6.76 9.46 11.09
CA GLU A 29 -6.09 10.11 12.23
C GLU A 29 -6.70 11.47 12.59
N ASP A 30 -7.64 12.01 11.80
CA ASP A 30 -8.27 13.34 11.94
C ASP A 30 -7.28 14.54 11.82
N TRP A 31 -6.08 14.32 11.29
CA TRP A 31 -5.07 15.35 11.04
C TRP A 31 -4.06 14.91 9.97
N ILE A 32 -3.34 15.88 9.42
CA ILE A 32 -2.32 15.61 8.38
C ILE A 32 -1.05 15.09 9.06
N TRP A 33 -0.83 13.77 8.98
CA TRP A 33 0.30 13.10 9.61
C TRP A 33 0.97 12.09 8.66
N PRO A 34 1.86 12.53 7.75
CA PRO A 34 2.42 11.66 6.70
C PRO A 34 3.07 10.36 7.21
N GLU A 35 3.68 10.37 8.40
CA GLU A 35 4.29 9.20 9.02
C GLU A 35 3.29 8.13 9.48
N ALA A 36 2.02 8.49 9.67
CA ALA A 36 0.93 7.56 10.00
C ALA A 36 0.15 7.08 8.76
N SER A 37 0.49 7.57 7.56
CA SER A 37 -0.22 7.22 6.33
C SER A 37 -0.04 5.75 5.95
N ARG A 38 -1.15 5.08 5.62
CA ARG A 38 -1.16 3.68 5.13
C ARG A 38 -0.76 3.55 3.66
N ILE A 39 -0.58 4.66 2.96
CA ILE A 39 0.00 4.77 1.61
C ILE A 39 1.12 5.80 1.60
N ARG A 40 2.22 5.51 0.87
CA ARG A 40 3.35 6.43 0.77
C ARG A 40 3.91 6.49 -0.63
N VAL A 41 4.12 7.69 -1.15
CA VAL A 41 4.71 7.94 -2.46
C VAL A 41 6.22 8.06 -2.31
N PHE A 42 6.92 7.07 -2.85
CA PHE A 42 8.37 7.08 -2.96
C PHE A 42 8.79 7.77 -4.26
N MET A 43 9.76 8.67 -4.17
CA MET A 43 10.31 9.41 -5.32
C MET A 43 11.84 9.33 -5.28
N PRO A 44 12.43 8.12 -5.46
CA PRO A 44 13.87 7.95 -5.39
C PRO A 44 14.60 8.62 -6.55
N PHE A 45 13.92 8.81 -7.68
CA PHE A 45 14.43 9.50 -8.85
C PHE A 45 13.38 10.50 -9.38
N PRO A 46 13.77 11.68 -9.88
CA PRO A 46 12.81 12.64 -10.44
C PRO A 46 12.05 12.06 -11.65
N GLY A 47 10.71 12.07 -11.61
CA GLY A 47 9.88 11.47 -12.66
C GLY A 47 9.67 9.96 -12.52
N VAL A 48 10.06 9.38 -11.37
CA VAL A 48 9.73 8.00 -11.00
C VAL A 48 9.05 7.99 -9.63
N GLU A 49 7.73 7.83 -9.64
CA GLU A 49 6.85 7.98 -8.50
C GLU A 49 6.14 6.66 -8.20
N VAL A 50 6.34 6.15 -6.98
CA VAL A 50 5.81 4.85 -6.55
C VAL A 50 4.86 5.04 -5.37
N PRO A 51 3.55 5.19 -5.58
CA PRO A 51 2.55 5.03 -4.53
C PRO A 51 2.58 3.60 -4.00
N HIS A 52 3.09 3.43 -2.79
CA HIS A 52 3.36 2.15 -2.15
C HIS A 52 2.42 1.93 -0.96
N PHE A 53 1.68 0.82 -0.98
CA PHE A 53 0.73 0.41 0.04
C PHE A 53 0.42 -1.09 -0.09
N CYS A 54 -0.43 -1.64 0.78
CA CYS A 54 -0.72 -3.07 0.81
C CYS A 54 -1.25 -3.53 -0.55
N ALA A 55 -0.73 -4.65 -1.05
CA ALA A 55 -1.09 -5.22 -2.35
C ALA A 55 -2.27 -6.21 -2.28
N GLN A 56 -2.77 -6.53 -1.08
CA GLN A 56 -3.82 -7.54 -0.84
C GLN A 56 -3.44 -8.90 -1.45
N CYS A 57 -2.22 -9.38 -1.17
CA CYS A 57 -1.74 -10.65 -1.70
C CYS A 57 -2.67 -11.81 -1.25
N GLU A 58 -2.94 -12.76 -2.13
CA GLU A 58 -3.78 -13.94 -1.80
C GLU A 58 -3.26 -14.77 -0.62
N ASP A 59 -1.94 -14.77 -0.40
CA ASP A 59 -1.25 -15.64 0.56
C ASP A 59 -0.98 -14.96 1.90
N TYR A 60 -1.32 -13.68 2.05
CA TYR A 60 -1.23 -12.89 3.28
C TYR A 60 -0.07 -13.27 4.23
N PRO A 61 1.21 -13.23 3.79
CA PRO A 61 2.34 -13.65 4.61
C PRO A 61 2.47 -12.83 5.91
N CYS A 62 1.94 -11.60 5.91
CA CYS A 62 1.88 -10.75 7.09
C CYS A 62 0.92 -11.30 8.16
N VAL A 63 -0.23 -11.87 7.77
CA VAL A 63 -1.21 -12.50 8.66
C VAL A 63 -0.64 -13.79 9.23
N ASP A 64 -0.13 -14.68 8.36
CA ASP A 64 0.47 -15.97 8.74
C ASP A 64 1.66 -15.84 9.71
N SER A 65 2.39 -14.73 9.62
CA SER A 65 3.53 -14.46 10.51
C SER A 65 3.13 -14.03 11.93
N CYS A 66 1.87 -13.61 12.13
CA CYS A 66 1.37 -13.13 13.40
C CYS A 66 1.16 -14.29 14.37
N LYS A 67 1.86 -14.27 15.51
CA LYS A 67 1.76 -15.32 16.55
C LYS A 67 0.82 -14.95 17.69
N PHE A 68 0.09 -13.85 17.55
CA PHE A 68 -0.72 -13.24 18.61
C PHE A 68 -2.17 -13.02 18.17
N ASP A 69 -2.56 -13.59 17.01
CA ASP A 69 -3.90 -13.44 16.42
C ASP A 69 -4.35 -11.99 16.24
N ALA A 70 -3.38 -11.07 16.10
CA ALA A 70 -3.61 -9.63 15.99
C ALA A 70 -3.89 -9.16 14.55
N LEU A 71 -3.74 -10.04 13.55
CA LEU A 71 -3.98 -9.73 12.15
C LEU A 71 -4.96 -10.74 11.58
N SER A 72 -5.94 -10.28 10.82
CA SER A 72 -6.91 -11.11 10.10
C SER A 72 -7.20 -10.51 8.72
N VAL A 73 -7.85 -11.29 7.86
CA VAL A 73 -8.33 -10.83 6.55
C VAL A 73 -9.84 -10.62 6.66
N ASP A 74 -10.30 -9.46 6.22
CA ASP A 74 -11.71 -9.17 6.07
C ASP A 74 -12.28 -9.90 4.84
N GLU A 75 -13.34 -10.69 5.01
CA GLU A 75 -13.89 -11.54 3.95
C GLU A 75 -14.62 -10.74 2.87
N ASP A 76 -15.13 -9.55 3.20
CA ASP A 76 -15.89 -8.71 2.27
C ASP A 76 -14.96 -7.87 1.39
N THR A 77 -13.86 -7.36 1.95
CA THR A 77 -12.98 -6.39 1.29
C THR A 77 -11.61 -6.93 0.91
N SER A 78 -11.17 -8.08 1.45
CA SER A 78 -9.79 -8.58 1.37
C SER A 78 -8.76 -7.73 2.16
N ALA A 79 -9.22 -6.75 2.93
CA ALA A 79 -8.35 -5.90 3.73
C ALA A 79 -7.68 -6.68 4.87
N VAL A 80 -6.44 -6.34 5.18
CA VAL A 80 -5.79 -6.84 6.40
C VAL A 80 -6.20 -5.96 7.57
N ILE A 81 -6.91 -6.54 8.53
CA ILE A 81 -7.38 -5.85 9.73
C ILE A 81 -6.40 -6.12 10.87
N VAL A 82 -6.09 -5.08 11.64
CA VAL A 82 -5.19 -5.18 12.80
C VAL A 82 -5.97 -4.95 14.08
N ASP A 83 -6.02 -5.97 14.93
CA ASP A 83 -6.44 -5.82 16.32
C ASP A 83 -5.31 -5.13 17.11
N ARG A 84 -5.54 -3.86 17.45
CA ARG A 84 -4.58 -3.04 18.19
C ARG A 84 -4.36 -3.50 19.63
N GLU A 85 -5.34 -4.13 20.25
CA GLU A 85 -5.25 -4.64 21.63
C GLU A 85 -4.36 -5.89 21.67
N ALA A 86 -4.56 -6.81 20.72
CA ALA A 86 -3.75 -8.03 20.60
C ALA A 86 -2.33 -7.77 20.06
N CYS A 87 -2.13 -6.70 19.29
CA CYS A 87 -0.83 -6.40 18.67
C CYS A 87 0.26 -6.09 19.72
N THR A 88 1.34 -6.89 19.71
CA THR A 88 2.48 -6.75 20.64
C THR A 88 3.65 -5.93 20.10
N SER A 89 3.51 -5.33 18.92
CA SER A 89 4.58 -4.54 18.26
C SER A 89 5.86 -5.34 17.95
N CYS A 90 5.75 -6.67 17.78
CA CYS A 90 6.89 -7.54 17.53
C CYS A 90 7.52 -7.42 16.12
N SER A 91 6.86 -6.69 15.21
CA SER A 91 7.31 -6.42 13.83
C SER A 91 7.52 -7.65 12.94
N LEU A 92 6.93 -8.80 13.28
CA LEU A 92 7.00 -9.99 12.44
C LEU A 92 6.27 -9.80 11.10
N CYS A 93 5.11 -9.15 11.11
CA CYS A 93 4.35 -8.82 9.89
C CYS A 93 5.14 -7.92 8.92
N ILE A 94 5.91 -6.96 9.45
CA ILE A 94 6.79 -6.08 8.67
C ILE A 94 7.85 -6.90 7.94
N LYS A 95 8.50 -7.83 8.64
CA LYS A 95 9.56 -8.68 8.08
C LYS A 95 9.03 -9.71 7.09
N ALA A 96 7.82 -10.19 7.29
CA ALA A 96 7.19 -11.19 6.43
C ALA A 96 6.66 -10.59 5.11
N CYS A 97 6.27 -9.31 5.11
CA CYS A 97 5.79 -8.64 3.92
C CYS A 97 6.94 -8.40 2.92
N PRO A 98 6.90 -8.96 1.70
CA PRO A 98 7.97 -8.78 0.72
C PRO A 98 8.11 -7.31 0.27
N GLY A 99 7.00 -6.56 0.29
CA GLY A 99 6.99 -5.12 0.05
C GLY A 99 7.31 -4.25 1.27
N GLN A 100 7.50 -4.83 2.46
CA GLN A 100 7.69 -4.10 3.73
C GLN A 100 6.65 -2.98 3.95
N VAL A 101 5.40 -3.25 3.57
CA VAL A 101 4.30 -2.29 3.69
C VAL A 101 3.91 -2.04 5.15
N PRO A 102 3.72 -3.08 6.00
CA PRO A 102 3.34 -2.85 7.39
C PRO A 102 4.40 -2.03 8.11
N PHE A 103 3.97 -1.12 8.98
CA PHE A 103 4.87 -0.34 9.83
C PHE A 103 4.27 -0.19 11.23
N LEU A 104 5.07 0.29 12.19
CA LEU A 104 4.54 0.63 13.51
C LEU A 104 4.09 2.08 13.52
N HIS A 105 2.85 2.31 13.92
CA HIS A 105 2.26 3.63 14.02
C HIS A 105 3.10 4.54 14.92
N PRO A 106 3.40 5.78 14.50
CA PRO A 106 4.26 6.69 15.27
C PRO A 106 3.67 7.11 16.63
N GLY A 107 2.36 6.99 16.84
CA GLY A 107 1.70 7.38 18.10
C GLY A 107 1.65 6.29 19.17
N ASP A 108 1.21 5.08 18.82
CA ASP A 108 0.92 3.99 19.76
C ASP A 108 1.79 2.74 19.53
N ASN A 109 2.68 2.80 18.55
CA ASN A 109 3.60 1.74 18.17
C ASN A 109 2.90 0.43 17.75
N LYS A 110 1.62 0.46 17.36
CA LYS A 110 0.89 -0.71 16.85
C LYS A 110 1.11 -0.89 15.36
N ALA A 111 1.00 -2.13 14.89
CA ALA A 111 1.12 -2.41 13.46
C ALA A 111 0.00 -1.67 12.69
N VAL A 112 0.36 -1.07 11.56
CA VAL A 112 -0.55 -0.38 10.65
C VAL A 112 -0.33 -0.91 9.24
N ILE A 113 -1.43 -1.25 8.57
CA ILE A 113 -1.53 -1.75 7.20
C ILE A 113 -2.75 -1.06 6.57
N CYS A 114 -2.74 -0.89 5.25
CA CYS A 114 -3.92 -0.39 4.54
C CYS A 114 -5.10 -1.36 4.70
N ASP A 115 -6.19 -0.82 5.24
CA ASP A 115 -7.47 -1.48 5.53
C ASP A 115 -8.52 -1.22 4.43
N LEU A 116 -8.07 -0.68 3.29
CA LEU A 116 -8.90 -0.28 2.14
C LEU A 116 -10.04 0.71 2.48
N CYS A 117 -9.97 1.41 3.63
CA CYS A 117 -11.01 2.31 4.11
C CYS A 117 -12.41 1.64 4.06
N GLU A 118 -12.50 0.39 4.53
CA GLU A 118 -13.76 -0.37 4.61
C GLU A 118 -14.49 -0.51 3.26
N GLY A 119 -13.75 -0.53 2.14
CA GLY A 119 -14.33 -0.65 0.81
C GLY A 119 -14.38 0.66 0.02
N ASP A 120 -14.13 1.80 0.65
CA ASP A 120 -14.32 3.13 0.05
C ASP A 120 -13.06 4.02 0.14
N PRO A 121 -11.98 3.68 -0.61
CA PRO A 121 -10.64 4.23 -0.41
C PRO A 121 -10.52 5.72 -0.78
N GLU A 122 -10.28 6.55 0.23
CA GLU A 122 -10.07 8.00 0.10
C GLU A 122 -8.89 8.36 -0.82
N CYS A 123 -7.83 7.55 -0.83
CA CYS A 123 -6.68 7.75 -1.69
C CYS A 123 -7.02 7.67 -3.19
N VAL A 124 -7.98 6.81 -3.58
CA VAL A 124 -8.46 6.68 -4.96
C VAL A 124 -9.30 7.90 -5.33
N LYS A 125 -10.24 8.30 -4.47
CA LYS A 125 -11.13 9.45 -4.70
C LYS A 125 -10.34 10.73 -4.99
N VAL A 126 -9.31 11.01 -4.20
CA VAL A 126 -8.48 12.21 -4.42
C VAL A 126 -7.56 12.11 -5.63
N CYS A 127 -7.14 10.89 -6.02
CA CYS A 127 -6.32 10.66 -7.21
C CYS A 127 -7.14 10.90 -8.49
N GLN A 128 -8.34 10.33 -8.57
CA GLN A 128 -9.27 10.49 -9.70
C GLN A 128 -9.87 11.90 -9.73
N GLY A 129 -10.20 12.47 -8.57
CA GLY A 129 -10.65 13.87 -8.47
C GLY A 129 -9.60 14.87 -8.96
N ALA A 130 -8.32 14.52 -8.91
CA ALA A 130 -7.22 15.28 -9.50
C ALA A 130 -6.96 14.97 -10.99
N ARG A 131 -7.68 14.00 -11.57
CA ARG A 131 -7.57 13.53 -12.96
C ARG A 131 -6.22 12.91 -13.31
N TYR A 132 -5.51 12.37 -12.33
CA TYR A 132 -4.31 11.56 -12.60
C TYR A 132 -4.69 10.13 -12.93
N ASP A 133 -5.71 9.56 -12.27
CA ASP A 133 -6.18 8.19 -12.51
C ASP A 133 -5.05 7.14 -12.39
N CYS A 134 -4.08 7.42 -11.52
CA CYS A 134 -3.02 6.50 -11.14
C CYS A 134 -3.55 5.36 -10.24
N LEU A 135 -4.53 5.66 -9.39
CA LEU A 135 -5.19 4.70 -8.53
C LEU A 135 -6.66 4.54 -8.97
N ALA A 136 -7.13 3.31 -9.04
CA ALA A 136 -8.54 3.01 -9.33
C ALA A 136 -8.99 1.75 -8.58
N VAL A 137 -10.21 1.78 -8.05
CA VAL A 137 -10.89 0.59 -7.51
C VAL A 137 -11.34 -0.28 -8.69
N VAL A 138 -11.05 -1.57 -8.60
CA VAL A 138 -11.63 -2.62 -9.43
C VAL A 138 -12.27 -3.66 -8.52
N GLU A 139 -13.32 -4.29 -9.02
CA GLU A 139 -13.99 -5.41 -8.37
C GLU A 139 -13.61 -6.67 -9.16
N GLU A 140 -12.82 -7.54 -8.55
CA GLU A 140 -12.34 -8.77 -9.18
C GLU A 140 -12.11 -9.86 -8.13
N GLU A 141 -12.04 -11.11 -8.58
CA GLU A 141 -11.61 -12.20 -7.70
C GLU A 141 -10.12 -12.03 -7.34
N PRO A 142 -9.69 -12.37 -6.11
CA PRO A 142 -8.28 -12.37 -5.74
C PRO A 142 -7.43 -13.17 -6.72
N ASP A 143 -6.36 -12.56 -7.18
CA ASP A 143 -5.50 -13.14 -8.21
C ASP A 143 -4.04 -13.18 -7.74
N VAL A 144 -3.36 -14.31 -8.02
CA VAL A 144 -1.93 -14.52 -7.75
C VAL A 144 -1.05 -13.35 -8.19
N ASN A 145 -1.46 -12.64 -9.24
CA ASN A 145 -0.76 -11.52 -9.85
C ASN A 145 -0.76 -10.27 -8.97
N HIS A 146 -1.67 -10.13 -8.00
CA HIS A 146 -1.62 -9.05 -7.00
C HIS A 146 -0.27 -9.05 -6.25
N LYS A 147 0.33 -10.22 -6.08
CA LYS A 147 1.64 -10.39 -5.45
C LYS A 147 2.77 -9.71 -6.23
N LEU A 148 2.63 -9.46 -7.53
CA LEU A 148 3.60 -8.68 -8.31
C LEU A 148 3.74 -7.25 -7.78
N PHE A 149 2.72 -6.71 -7.10
CA PHE A 149 2.76 -5.38 -6.49
C PHE A 149 3.35 -5.40 -5.07
N SER A 150 3.63 -6.59 -4.51
CA SER A 150 4.20 -6.77 -3.18
C SER A 150 5.73 -6.70 -3.17
N MET A 151 6.31 -5.70 -3.80
CA MET A 151 7.76 -5.53 -3.89
C MET A 151 8.22 -4.29 -3.13
N HIS A 152 9.48 -4.29 -2.69
CA HIS A 152 10.05 -3.10 -2.06
C HIS A 152 10.03 -1.93 -3.07
N PRO A 153 9.66 -0.70 -2.66
CA PRO A 153 9.41 0.41 -3.60
C PRO A 153 10.64 0.79 -4.44
N MET A 154 11.85 0.54 -3.95
CA MET A 154 13.09 0.75 -4.72
C MET A 154 13.25 -0.23 -5.89
N VAL A 155 12.72 -1.45 -5.77
CA VAL A 155 12.73 -2.42 -6.88
C VAL A 155 11.77 -1.94 -7.96
N VAL A 156 10.55 -1.57 -7.56
CA VAL A 156 9.55 -0.99 -8.48
C VAL A 156 10.08 0.26 -9.16
N ALA A 157 10.73 1.16 -8.41
CA ALA A 157 11.31 2.37 -8.97
C ALA A 157 12.44 2.09 -9.98
N LYS A 158 13.28 1.07 -9.72
CA LYS A 158 14.30 0.63 -10.68
C LYS A 158 13.67 0.16 -11.98
N ASP A 159 12.65 -0.69 -11.90
CA ASP A 159 11.95 -1.22 -13.07
C ASP A 159 11.28 -0.10 -13.87
N LEU A 160 10.67 0.88 -13.19
CA LEU A 160 10.09 2.07 -13.81
C LEU A 160 11.14 2.97 -14.46
N ALA A 161 12.30 3.17 -13.82
CA ALA A 161 13.39 3.94 -14.41
C ALA A 161 13.91 3.29 -15.70
N VAL A 162 14.04 1.97 -15.72
CA VAL A 162 14.41 1.23 -16.94
C VAL A 162 13.31 1.37 -18.01
N ASN A 163 12.03 1.29 -17.62
CA ASN A 163 10.91 1.48 -18.54
C ASN A 163 10.90 2.87 -19.20
N LEU A 164 11.18 3.92 -18.42
CA LEU A 164 11.13 5.33 -18.85
C LEU A 164 12.40 5.78 -19.59
N PHE A 165 13.58 5.32 -19.17
CA PHE A 165 14.87 5.85 -19.63
C PHE A 165 15.76 4.80 -20.33
N GLY A 166 15.32 3.54 -20.43
CA GLY A 166 16.10 2.45 -21.02
C GLY A 166 17.37 2.15 -20.23
N GLU A 167 18.47 1.87 -20.93
CA GLU A 167 19.78 1.54 -20.34
C GLU A 167 20.27 2.62 -19.35
N LYS A 168 19.94 3.89 -19.58
CA LYS A 168 20.30 4.98 -18.66
C LYS A 168 19.62 4.87 -17.29
N GLY A 169 18.45 4.22 -17.24
CA GLY A 169 17.76 3.92 -15.99
C GLY A 169 18.47 2.87 -15.14
N GLU A 170 19.25 1.97 -15.77
CA GLU A 170 20.05 0.97 -15.05
C GLU A 170 21.26 1.60 -14.35
N GLU A 171 21.83 2.66 -14.91
CA GLU A 171 23.04 3.32 -14.38
C GLU A 171 22.81 4.08 -13.06
N VAL A 172 21.55 4.38 -12.72
CA VAL A 172 21.18 5.19 -11.54
C VAL A 172 20.74 4.36 -10.33
N PHE A 173 20.78 3.01 -10.39
CA PHE A 173 20.37 2.09 -9.32
C PHE A 173 21.36 0.96 -9.01
#